data_AF-A0A0L8HPN3-F1
#
_entry.id   AF-A0A0L8HPN3-F1
#
_cell.length_a   1.000
_cell.length_b   1.000
_cell.length_c   1.000
_cell.angle_alpha   90.00
_cell.angle_beta   90.00
_cell.angle_gamma   90.00
#
_symmetry.space_group_name_H-M   'P 1'
#
loop_
_entity.id
_entity.type
_entity.pdbx_description
1 polymer ?
#
loop_
_entity_poly.entity_id
_entity_poly.type
_entity_poly.pdbx_seq_one_letter_code
_entity_poly.pdbx_strand_id
1 'polypeptide(L)' 'ISEVGMNKFGYHYLLGSMGFINLPLERLKYGGVNLTGFQLLDPDNPQLQHFLRISEEVDRVRCPVAEGNWTT' A
#
# COMPACT_ATOMS: atom_id res chain seq x y z
N ILE A 1 -0.76 5.69 18.51
CA ILE A 1 -1.55 6.83 17.99
C ILE A 1 -3.00 6.54 18.34
N SER A 2 -3.49 7.25 19.35
CA SER A 2 -4.89 7.24 19.77
C SER A 2 -5.74 7.80 18.64
N GLU A 3 -6.72 7.02 18.21
CA GLU A 3 -7.60 7.33 17.10
C GLU A 3 -8.55 8.45 17.53
N VAL A 4 -8.11 9.70 17.36
CA VAL A 4 -8.98 10.87 17.40
C VAL A 4 -10.04 10.59 16.34
N GLY A 5 -11.31 10.45 16.71
CA GLY A 5 -12.40 9.85 15.91
C GLY A 5 -12.79 10.60 14.62
N MET A 6 -11.81 10.97 13.80
CA MET A 6 -11.88 11.63 12.51
C MET A 6 -11.93 10.62 11.35
N ASN A 7 -11.71 9.32 11.62
CA ASN A 7 -11.94 8.24 10.65
C ASN A 7 -13.42 7.84 10.65
N LYS A 8 -14.30 8.83 10.45
CA LYS A 8 -15.76 8.65 10.49
C LYS A 8 -16.39 9.22 9.23
N PHE A 9 -17.62 8.77 8.97
CA PHE A 9 -18.47 9.32 7.93
C PHE A 9 -18.54 10.86 8.00
N GLY A 10 -18.34 11.52 6.86
CA GLY A 10 -18.29 12.99 6.74
C GLY A 10 -16.89 13.59 6.58
N TYR A 11 -15.82 12.83 6.82
CA TYR A 11 -14.46 13.24 6.49
C TYR A 11 -14.04 12.73 5.11
N HIS A 12 -13.28 13.57 4.40
CA HIS A 12 -12.72 13.26 3.08
C HIS A 12 -11.22 13.55 3.13
N TYR A 13 -10.40 12.52 2.92
CA TYR A 13 -8.96 12.68 2.89
C TYR A 13 -8.45 12.58 1.46
N LEU A 14 -7.60 13.53 1.08
CA LEU A 14 -6.80 13.48 -0.14
C LEU A 14 -5.36 13.12 0.23
N LEU A 15 -4.90 11.96 -0.20
CA LEU A 15 -3.53 11.50 0.02
C LEU A 15 -2.64 11.97 -1.12
N GLY A 16 -1.59 12.73 -0.81
CA GLY A 16 -0.62 13.23 -1.79
C GLY A 16 0.40 12.20 -2.28
N SER A 17 0.36 10.97 -1.77
CA SER A 17 1.25 9.89 -2.19
C SER A 17 0.83 9.31 -3.55
N MET A 18 1.80 8.90 -4.35
CA MET A 18 1.61 8.36 -5.72
C MET A 18 1.44 6.83 -5.78
N GLY A 19 1.54 6.14 -4.64
CA GLY A 19 1.35 4.70 -4.51
C GLY A 19 0.15 4.39 -3.64
N PHE A 20 -1.01 4.98 -3.95
CA PHE A 20 -2.21 4.89 -3.12
C PHE A 20 -2.58 3.44 -2.77
N ILE A 21 -2.46 2.51 -3.72
CA ILE A 21 -2.78 1.09 -3.50
C ILE A 21 -1.82 0.38 -2.54
N ASN A 22 -0.60 0.90 -2.37
CA ASN A 22 0.44 0.32 -1.52
C ASN A 22 0.36 0.82 -0.06
N LEU A 23 -0.55 1.74 0.25
CA LEU A 23 -0.69 2.28 1.60
C LEU A 23 -1.47 1.30 2.51
N PRO A 24 -1.07 1.13 3.79
CA PRO A 24 -1.76 0.27 4.74
C PRO A 24 -3.06 0.94 5.23
N LEU A 25 -4.10 0.90 4.40
CA LEU A 25 -5.38 1.55 4.66
C LEU A 25 -6.36 0.71 5.49
N GLU A 26 -5.99 -0.50 5.93
CA GLU A 26 -6.89 -1.44 6.61
C GLU A 26 -7.64 -0.83 7.80
N ARG A 27 -6.97 -0.02 8.61
CA ARG A 27 -7.60 0.63 9.78
C ARG A 27 -8.60 1.71 9.38
N LEU A 28 -8.41 2.34 8.23
CA LEU A 28 -9.26 3.41 7.72
C LEU A 28 -10.49 2.88 6.98
N LYS A 29 -10.42 1.65 6.43
CA LYS A 29 -11.53 1.00 5.70
C LYS A 29 -12.78 0.80 6.55
N TYR A 30 -12.63 0.53 7.85
CA TYR A 30 -13.77 0.26 8.74
C TYR A 30 -14.45 1.53 9.28
N GLY A 31 -13.86 2.71 9.05
CA GLY A 31 -14.38 3.98 9.55
C GLY A 31 -15.50 4.62 8.72
N GLY A 32 -15.80 4.08 7.53
CA GLY A 32 -16.77 4.69 6.59
C GLY A 32 -16.34 6.05 6.06
N VAL A 33 -15.04 6.33 6.10
CA VAL A 33 -14.42 7.57 5.63
C VAL A 33 -14.06 7.47 4.15
N ASN A 34 -14.18 8.57 3.41
CA ASN A 34 -13.82 8.59 2.00
C ASN A 34 -12.35 8.97 1.82
N LEU A 35 -11.61 8.11 1.11
CA LEU A 35 -10.21 8.30 0.79
C LEU A 35 -10.05 8.46 -0.72
N THR A 36 -9.36 9.51 -1.13
CA THR A 36 -8.96 9.72 -2.52
C THR A 36 -7.44 9.93 -2.55
N GLY A 37 -6.77 9.48 -3.59
CA GLY A 37 -5.33 9.67 -3.73
C GLY A 37 -4.87 9.44 -5.15
N PHE A 38 -3.56 9.39 -5.33
CA PHE A 38 -2.94 9.29 -6.64
C PHE A 38 -2.27 7.94 -6.81
N GLN A 39 -2.41 7.38 -8.01
CA GLN A 39 -1.75 6.15 -8.40
C GLN A 39 -0.97 6.42 -9.68
N LEU A 40 0.36 6.33 -9.59
CA LEU A 40 1.25 6.53 -10.74
C LEU A 40 1.27 5.30 -11.66
N LEU A 41 1.20 4.12 -11.07
CA LEU A 41 1.31 2.86 -11.79
C LEU A 41 -0.08 2.30 -12.07
N ASP A 42 -0.41 2.08 -13.34
CA ASP A 42 -1.64 1.41 -13.75
C ASP A 42 -1.56 -0.09 -13.46
N PRO A 43 -2.31 -0.62 -12.47
CA PRO A 43 -2.25 -2.04 -12.10
C PRO A 43 -2.79 -2.95 -13.20
N ASP A 44 -3.63 -2.46 -14.11
CA ASP A 44 -4.19 -3.27 -15.19
C ASP A 44 -3.24 -3.36 -16.41
N ASN A 45 -2.11 -2.64 -16.37
CA ASN A 45 -1.12 -2.68 -17.43
C ASN A 45 -0.32 -4.02 -17.41
N PRO A 46 -0.41 -4.86 -18.46
CA PRO A 46 0.26 -6.15 -18.49
C PRO A 46 1.79 -6.04 -18.49
N GLN A 47 2.36 -4.95 -19.01
CA GLN A 47 3.80 -4.72 -18.96
C GLN A 47 4.28 -4.43 -17.54
N LEU A 48 3.48 -3.69 -16.76
CA LEU A 48 3.76 -3.46 -15.35
C LEU A 48 3.75 -4.78 -14.58
N GLN A 49 2.73 -5.61 -14.80
CA GLN A 49 2.62 -6.92 -14.15
C GLN A 49 3.82 -7.83 -14.46
N HIS A 50 4.27 -7.84 -15.72
CA HIS A 50 5.46 -8.57 -16.11
C HIS A 50 6.73 -8.05 -15.41
N PHE A 51 6.89 -6.72 -15.33
CA PHE A 51 8.01 -6.08 -14.64
C PHE A 51 8.03 -6.41 -13.15
N LEU A 52 6.89 -6.29 -12.46
CA LEU A 52 6.78 -6.58 -11.02
C LEU A 52 7.18 -8.02 -10.70
N ARG A 53 6.70 -9.00 -11.48
CA ARG A 53 7.07 -10.41 -11.35
C ARG A 53 8.59 -10.63 -11.43
N ILE A 54 9.25 -9.99 -12.41
CA ILE A 54 10.70 -10.11 -12.57
C ILE A 54 11.42 -9.42 -11.40
N SER A 55 10.95 -8.25 -10.99
CA SER A 55 11.54 -7.53 -9.86
C SER A 55 11.49 -8.36 -8.58
N GLU A 56 10.35 -9.01 -8.29
CA GLU A 56 10.22 -9.92 -7.15
C GLU A 56 11.17 -11.11 -7.23
N GLU A 57 11.33 -11.71 -8.42
CA GLU A 57 12.26 -12.81 -8.64
C GLU A 57 13.72 -12.38 -8.40
N VAL A 58 14.10 -11.21 -8.91
CA VAL A 58 15.42 -10.61 -8.69
C VAL A 58 15.64 -10.31 -7.21
N ASP A 59 14.64 -9.77 -6.51
CA ASP A 59 14.73 -9.48 -5.08
C ASP A 59 14.91 -10.75 -4.25
N ARG A 60 14.18 -11.84 -4.56
CA ARG A 60 14.36 -13.14 -3.89
C ARG A 60 15.77 -13.71 -4.08
N VAL A 61 16.30 -13.61 -5.31
CA VAL A 61 17.64 -14.13 -5.65
C VAL A 61 18.75 -13.30 -5.01
N ARG A 62 18.58 -11.96 -4.99
CA ARG A 62 19.61 -11.02 -4.51
C ARG A 62 19.56 -10.80 -3.00
N CYS A 63 18.40 -10.95 -2.38
CA CYS A 63 18.15 -10.70 -0.96
C CYS A 63 17.44 -11.91 -0.32
N PRO A 64 18.15 -13.03 -0.07
CA PRO A 64 17.57 -14.24 0.51
C PRO A 64 17.13 -14.10 1.99
N VAL A 65 17.46 -12.99 2.67
CA VAL A 65 17.18 -12.75 4.10
C VAL A 65 15.99 -11.80 4.30
N ALA A 66 14.84 -12.11 3.70
CA ALA A 66 13.57 -11.45 4.05
C ALA A 66 12.68 -12.33 4.96
N GLU A 67 12.99 -13.62 5.09
CA GLU A 67 12.30 -14.56 5.98
C GLU A 67 13.22 -14.98 7.12
N GLY A 68 13.62 -13.99 7.94
CA GLY A 68 14.46 -14.18 9.11
C GLY A 68 13.79 -13.60 10.34
N ASN A 69 13.21 -14.49 11.15
CA ASN A 69 12.68 -14.31 12.50
C ASN A 69 13.35 -13.16 13.29
N TRP A 70 12.68 -12.01 13.39
CA TRP A 70 13.07 -10.96 14.34
C TRP A 70 12.46 -11.26 15.72
N THR A 71 12.98 -12.28 16.39
CA THR A 71 12.81 -12.46 17.84
C THR A 71 14.18 -12.44 18.51
N THR A 72 14.56 -11.29 19.04
CA THR A 72 15.26 -11.10 20.33
C THR A 72 15.07 -9.66 20.75
#